data_AF-A0A6I6F4Z1-F1
#
_entry.id   AF-A0A6I6F4Z1-F1
#
_cell.length_a   1.000
_cell.length_b   1.000
_cell.length_c   1.000
_cell.angle_alpha   90.00
_cell.angle_beta   90.00
_cell.angle_gamma   90.00
#
_symmetry.space_group_name_H-M   'P 1'
#
loop_
_entity.id
_entity.type
_entity.pdbx_description
1 polymer ?
#
loop_
_entity_poly.entity_id
_entity_poly.type
_entity_poly.pdbx_seq_one_letter_code
_entity_poly.pdbx_strand_id
1 'polypeptide(L)'
;MAKTYFQWAEFRSTKAGIKLHTKFNLNKGVPELIVISNAKPHDRTKMKELITKDNCIYIFDKGYVDYKVFDELNSKGIHFITRLKDNAAINEVTNLEITYSESTLLDDSINIIEDVICYVGTKDINMPEKQYRVTVIDSEGRVLTFENEEINRTFTYKTSR
;
A
#
# COMPACT_ATOMS: atom_id res chain seq x y z
N MET A 1 32.27 18.39 -4.49
CA MET A 1 31.21 17.33 -4.52
C MET A 1 30.15 17.66 -3.48
N ALA A 2 28.87 17.35 -3.73
CA ALA A 2 27.75 17.69 -2.83
C ALA A 2 27.99 17.31 -1.35
N LYS A 3 28.66 16.18 -1.09
CA LYS A 3 28.97 15.70 0.26
C LYS A 3 29.92 16.61 1.07
N THR A 4 30.78 17.38 0.40
CA THR A 4 31.66 18.36 1.06
C THR A 4 30.87 19.53 1.64
N TYR A 5 29.81 19.95 0.95
CA TYR A 5 28.99 21.10 1.33
C TYR A 5 27.75 20.71 2.15
N PHE A 6 27.24 19.49 1.97
CA PHE A 6 26.02 18.99 2.61
C PHE A 6 26.31 17.74 3.44
N GLN A 7 27.19 17.87 4.44
CA GLN A 7 27.56 16.75 5.31
C GLN A 7 26.37 16.18 6.10
N TRP A 8 25.40 17.02 6.44
CA TRP A 8 24.18 16.63 7.13
C TRP A 8 23.25 15.76 6.27
N ALA A 9 23.36 15.80 4.93
CA ALA A 9 22.49 15.09 4.00
C ALA A 9 23.04 13.69 3.66
N GLU A 10 23.27 12.87 4.69
CA GLU A 10 23.79 11.50 4.56
C GLU A 10 22.99 10.62 3.59
N PHE A 11 23.69 9.95 2.66
CA PHE A 11 23.12 8.90 1.81
C PHE A 11 24.06 7.72 1.59
N ARG A 12 25.15 7.92 0.83
CA ARG A 12 26.17 6.88 0.56
C ARG A 12 27.59 7.41 0.77
N SER A 13 28.60 6.56 0.63
CA SER A 13 30.01 6.93 0.76
C SER A 13 30.40 8.13 -0.13
N THR A 14 29.87 8.20 -1.35
CA THR A 14 30.19 9.26 -2.33
C THR A 14 29.03 10.21 -2.64
N LYS A 15 27.82 9.95 -2.11
CA LYS A 15 26.60 10.73 -2.43
C LYS A 15 25.97 11.31 -1.17
N ALA A 16 25.45 12.53 -1.31
CA ALA A 16 24.57 13.17 -0.34
C ALA A 16 23.15 13.24 -0.94
N GLY A 17 22.12 13.17 -0.10
CA GLY A 17 20.74 13.18 -0.57
C GLY A 17 19.72 13.29 0.57
N ILE A 18 18.56 13.83 0.22
CA ILE A 18 17.37 13.91 1.08
C ILE A 18 16.19 13.25 0.38
N LYS A 19 15.20 12.84 1.16
CA LYS A 19 13.90 12.35 0.70
C LYS A 19 12.80 13.23 1.26
N LEU A 20 11.78 13.47 0.44
CA LEU A 20 10.55 14.12 0.84
C LEU A 20 9.44 13.07 0.83
N HIS A 21 9.02 12.64 2.01
CA HIS A 21 7.89 11.74 2.17
C HIS A 21 6.63 12.59 2.26
N THR A 22 5.72 12.44 1.29
CA THR A 22 4.60 13.37 1.13
C THR A 22 3.27 12.63 1.29
N LYS A 23 2.44 13.09 2.23
CA LYS A 23 1.00 12.75 2.28
C LYS A 23 0.28 13.70 1.32
N PHE A 24 -0.33 13.15 0.28
CA PHE A 24 -1.03 13.92 -0.73
C PHE A 24 -2.54 13.71 -0.62
N ASN A 25 -3.30 14.80 -0.55
CA ASN A 25 -4.76 14.72 -0.55
C ASN A 25 -5.28 14.74 -1.98
N LEU A 26 -5.73 13.58 -2.46
CA LEU A 26 -6.23 13.40 -3.82
C LEU A 26 -7.50 14.21 -4.10
N ASN A 27 -8.37 14.43 -3.11
CA ASN A 27 -9.59 15.22 -3.29
C ASN A 27 -9.30 16.71 -3.49
N LYS A 28 -8.26 17.22 -2.82
CA LYS A 28 -7.85 18.64 -2.91
C LYS A 28 -6.76 18.90 -3.96
N GLY A 29 -6.08 17.85 -4.42
CA GLY A 29 -4.96 17.98 -5.36
C GLY A 29 -3.71 18.65 -4.77
N VAL A 30 -3.51 18.58 -3.45
CA VAL A 30 -2.40 19.27 -2.76
C VAL A 30 -1.71 18.39 -1.71
N PRO A 31 -0.41 18.61 -1.44
CA PRO A 31 0.27 17.97 -0.31
C PRO A 31 -0.29 18.48 1.02
N GLU A 32 -0.58 17.58 1.96
CA GLU A 32 -1.04 17.91 3.32
C GLU A 32 0.09 17.88 4.34
N LEU A 33 1.03 16.96 4.17
CA LEU A 33 2.15 16.78 5.09
C LEU A 33 3.39 16.37 4.31
N ILE A 34 4.52 17.00 4.62
CA ILE A 34 5.83 16.66 4.07
C ILE A 34 6.76 16.36 5.24
N VAL A 35 7.27 15.14 5.27
CA VAL A 35 8.30 14.69 6.20
C VAL A 35 9.61 14.61 5.45
N ILE A 36 10.61 15.38 5.88
CA ILE A 36 11.94 15.40 5.27
C ILE A 36 12.84 14.45 6.04
N SER A 37 13.59 13.63 5.33
CA SER A 37 14.62 12.78 5.92
C SER A 37 15.87 12.71 5.05
N ASN A 38 16.97 12.25 5.62
CA ASN A 38 18.13 11.81 4.86
C ASN A 38 17.74 10.73 3.84
N ALA A 39 18.44 10.61 2.72
CA ALA A 39 18.10 9.59 1.73
C ALA A 39 18.49 8.16 2.14
N LYS A 40 19.20 8.00 3.26
CA LYS A 40 19.72 6.71 3.77
C LYS A 40 18.64 5.77 4.34
N PRO A 41 17.69 6.19 5.19
CA PRO A 41 16.67 5.31 5.74
C PRO A 41 15.70 4.78 4.69
N HIS A 42 15.10 3.61 4.97
CA HIS A 42 14.03 3.02 4.16
C HIS A 42 12.72 3.79 4.34
N ASP A 43 11.91 3.86 3.27
CA ASP A 43 10.71 4.71 3.25
C ASP A 43 9.64 4.27 4.26
N ARG A 44 9.50 2.95 4.47
CA ARG A 44 8.62 2.38 5.50
C ARG A 44 8.81 2.96 6.91
N THR A 45 10.01 3.46 7.23
CA THR A 45 10.29 4.04 8.56
C THR A 45 9.51 5.32 8.83
N LYS A 46 9.09 6.02 7.78
CA LYS A 46 8.34 7.28 7.85
C LYS A 46 6.85 7.12 7.72
N MET A 47 6.37 5.89 7.51
CA MET A 47 4.95 5.61 7.29
C MET A 47 4.06 6.10 8.44
N LYS A 48 4.42 5.80 9.70
CA LYS A 48 3.63 6.21 10.86
C LYS A 48 3.51 7.73 11.01
N GLU A 49 4.51 8.48 10.55
CA GLU A 49 4.50 9.96 10.57
C GLU A 49 3.55 10.54 9.51
N LEU A 50 3.27 9.79 8.43
CA LEU A 50 2.37 10.23 7.34
C LEU A 50 0.89 9.92 7.60
N ILE A 51 0.60 9.08 8.59
CA ILE A 51 -0.76 8.61 8.87
C ILE A 51 -1.38 9.48 9.95
N THR A 52 -2.46 10.15 9.60
CA THR A 52 -3.33 10.90 10.51
C THR A 52 -4.63 10.11 10.75
N LYS A 53 -5.34 10.40 11.83
CA LYS A 53 -6.61 9.72 12.16
C LYS A 53 -7.79 10.33 11.40
N ASP A 54 -7.64 10.46 10.09
CA ASP A 54 -8.66 11.00 9.20
C ASP A 54 -9.54 9.85 8.67
N ASN A 55 -10.82 10.13 8.41
CA ASN A 55 -11.73 9.18 7.79
C ASN A 55 -11.45 9.09 6.28
N CYS A 56 -10.32 8.49 5.90
CA CYS A 56 -9.89 8.32 4.51
C CYS A 56 -9.26 6.95 4.27
N ILE A 57 -9.06 6.62 3.00
CA ILE A 57 -8.32 5.43 2.58
C ILE A 57 -6.91 5.87 2.17
N TYR A 58 -5.90 5.28 2.81
CA TYR A 58 -4.50 5.56 2.50
C TYR A 58 -4.00 4.72 1.33
N ILE A 59 -3.48 5.35 0.28
CA ILE A 59 -2.85 4.63 -0.83
C ILE A 59 -1.34 4.67 -0.64
N PHE A 60 -0.72 3.51 -0.41
CA PHE A 60 0.71 3.37 -0.19
C PHE A 60 1.41 2.75 -1.39
N ASP A 61 2.65 3.18 -1.63
CA ASP A 61 3.55 2.53 -2.56
C ASP A 61 4.11 1.21 -1.96
N LYS A 62 4.54 0.29 -2.82
CA LYS A 62 5.24 -0.96 -2.48
C LYS A 62 6.45 -0.75 -1.55
N GLY A 63 7.14 0.38 -1.66
CA GLY A 63 8.26 0.75 -0.79
C GLY A 63 7.89 0.96 0.69
N TYR A 64 6.59 1.16 0.99
CA TYR A 64 6.06 1.33 2.34
C TYR A 64 5.47 0.04 2.93
N VAL A 65 5.54 -1.11 2.24
CA VAL A 65 4.97 -2.36 2.77
C VAL A 65 5.68 -2.81 4.04
N ASP A 66 4.92 -2.83 5.15
CA ASP A 66 5.31 -3.37 6.45
C ASP A 66 4.08 -3.99 7.15
N TYR A 67 4.00 -5.33 7.16
CA TYR A 67 2.82 -6.06 7.64
C TYR A 67 2.51 -5.83 9.13
N LYS A 68 3.53 -5.57 9.96
CA LYS A 68 3.31 -5.25 11.38
C LYS A 68 2.62 -3.90 11.53
N VAL A 69 3.03 -2.91 10.74
CA VAL A 69 2.37 -1.59 10.74
C VAL A 69 0.96 -1.73 10.21
N PHE A 70 0.74 -2.52 9.17
CA PHE A 70 -0.59 -2.77 8.63
C PHE A 70 -1.53 -3.42 9.65
N ASP A 71 -1.09 -4.41 10.42
CA ASP A 71 -1.90 -4.98 11.51
C ASP A 71 -2.29 -3.93 12.57
N GLU A 72 -1.36 -3.04 12.94
CA GLU A 72 -1.64 -1.93 13.85
C GLU A 72 -2.68 -0.95 13.28
N LEU A 73 -2.59 -0.62 11.99
CA LEU A 73 -3.57 0.24 11.30
C LEU A 73 -4.94 -0.43 11.25
N ASN A 74 -4.94 -1.73 10.95
CA ASN A 74 -6.13 -2.56 10.91
C ASN A 74 -6.85 -2.55 12.26
N SER A 75 -6.11 -2.76 13.36
CA SER A 75 -6.65 -2.69 14.72
C SER A 75 -7.13 -1.30 15.15
N LYS A 76 -6.74 -0.25 14.43
CA LYS A 76 -7.20 1.13 14.66
C LYS A 76 -8.36 1.55 13.75
N GLY A 77 -8.86 0.64 12.91
CA GLY A 77 -9.90 0.95 11.92
C GLY A 77 -9.42 1.89 10.81
N ILE A 78 -8.10 1.93 10.54
CA ILE A 78 -7.53 2.73 9.47
C ILE A 78 -7.49 1.89 8.20
N HIS A 79 -8.12 2.39 7.13
CA HIS A 79 -8.19 1.70 5.85
C HIS A 79 -7.06 2.14 4.92
N PHE A 80 -6.49 1.20 4.18
CA PHE A 80 -5.40 1.46 3.27
C PHE A 80 -5.48 0.55 2.05
N ILE A 81 -4.74 0.89 0.99
CA ILE A 81 -4.51 0.13 -0.24
C ILE A 81 -3.00 0.19 -0.48
N THR A 82 -2.39 -0.92 -0.87
CA THR A 82 -0.97 -0.94 -1.24
C THR A 82 -0.74 -1.95 -2.35
N ARG A 83 0.50 -2.08 -2.83
CA ARG A 83 0.91 -3.12 -3.77
C ARG A 83 1.64 -4.22 -3.01
N LEU A 84 1.35 -5.48 -3.33
CA LEU A 84 2.10 -6.62 -2.78
C LEU A 84 3.54 -6.64 -3.29
N LYS A 85 4.43 -7.26 -2.51
CA LYS A 85 5.76 -7.60 -2.99
C LYS A 85 5.72 -8.83 -3.89
N ASP A 86 6.57 -8.86 -4.92
CA ASP A 86 6.55 -9.95 -5.91
C ASP A 86 6.88 -11.31 -5.30
N ASN A 87 7.58 -11.30 -4.17
CA ASN A 87 7.98 -12.47 -3.40
C ASN A 87 7.14 -12.69 -2.14
N ALA A 88 5.98 -12.02 -2.00
CA ALA A 88 5.14 -12.25 -0.85
C ALA A 88 4.50 -13.65 -0.93
N ALA A 89 4.62 -14.40 0.16
CA ALA A 89 3.90 -15.66 0.31
C ALA A 89 2.42 -15.38 0.65
N ILE A 90 1.53 -16.12 0.01
CA ILE A 90 0.08 -16.06 0.23
C ILE A 90 -0.34 -17.41 0.83
N ASN A 91 -1.09 -17.39 1.92
CA ASN A 91 -1.49 -18.59 2.65
C ASN A 91 -2.98 -18.53 3.03
N GLU A 92 -3.59 -19.72 3.20
CA GLU A 92 -4.98 -19.89 3.67
C GLU A 92 -5.98 -19.04 2.88
N VAL A 93 -5.98 -19.25 1.56
CA VAL A 93 -6.78 -18.48 0.61
C VAL A 93 -8.26 -18.89 0.66
N THR A 94 -9.13 -17.91 0.84
CA THR A 94 -10.58 -18.01 0.67
C THR A 94 -11.00 -17.16 -0.52
N ASN A 95 -11.52 -17.78 -1.58
CA ASN A 95 -11.97 -17.04 -2.77
C ASN A 95 -13.29 -16.33 -2.49
N LEU A 96 -13.40 -15.09 -2.96
CA LEU A 96 -14.61 -14.30 -3.00
C LEU A 96 -15.19 -14.30 -4.41
N GLU A 97 -16.51 -14.19 -4.51
CA GLU A 97 -17.16 -13.95 -5.79
C GLU A 97 -16.85 -12.53 -6.27
N ILE A 98 -16.29 -12.42 -7.47
CA ILE A 98 -16.08 -11.14 -8.13
C ILE A 98 -17.45 -10.59 -8.54
N THR A 99 -17.77 -9.40 -8.06
CA THR A 99 -19.04 -8.72 -8.35
C THR A 99 -18.81 -7.53 -9.29
N TYR A 100 -19.78 -7.23 -10.14
CA TYR A 100 -19.65 -6.23 -11.21
C TYR A 100 -20.65 -5.08 -11.10
N SER A 101 -20.14 -3.84 -11.18
CA SER A 101 -20.94 -2.62 -11.06
C SER A 101 -21.60 -2.26 -12.39
N GLU A 102 -22.78 -1.63 -12.36
CA GLU A 102 -23.37 -1.04 -13.57
C GLU A 102 -22.60 0.21 -14.04
N SER A 103 -21.93 0.92 -13.13
CA SER A 103 -21.11 2.08 -13.43
C SER A 103 -19.68 1.69 -13.82
N THR A 104 -19.12 2.33 -14.84
CA THR A 104 -17.70 2.19 -15.20
C THR A 104 -16.83 2.86 -14.14
N LEU A 105 -16.23 2.05 -13.25
CA LEU A 105 -15.33 2.49 -12.19
C LEU A 105 -13.85 2.22 -12.51
N LEU A 106 -13.59 1.24 -13.37
CA LEU A 106 -12.27 0.87 -13.85
C LEU A 106 -12.19 1.14 -15.35
N ASP A 107 -10.96 1.30 -15.84
CA ASP A 107 -10.69 1.30 -17.27
C ASP A 107 -11.04 -0.07 -17.87
N ASP A 108 -11.58 -0.09 -19.08
CA ASP A 108 -12.00 -1.30 -19.80
C ASP A 108 -10.84 -2.30 -20.01
N SER A 109 -9.59 -1.83 -19.98
CA SER A 109 -8.37 -2.65 -20.05
C SER A 109 -8.01 -3.39 -18.76
N ILE A 110 -8.68 -3.09 -17.64
CA ILE A 110 -8.39 -3.64 -16.32
C ILE A 110 -9.31 -4.81 -16.06
N ASN A 111 -8.78 -6.02 -15.92
CA ASN A 111 -9.56 -7.21 -15.56
C ASN A 111 -9.18 -7.77 -14.19
N ILE A 112 -10.15 -7.88 -13.27
CA ILE A 112 -9.93 -8.59 -11.99
C ILE A 112 -10.05 -10.08 -12.24
N ILE A 113 -8.97 -10.79 -11.95
CA ILE A 113 -8.88 -12.24 -12.17
C ILE A 113 -9.12 -13.03 -10.88
N GLU A 114 -8.79 -12.45 -9.73
CA GLU A 114 -8.97 -13.09 -8.43
C GLU A 114 -9.33 -12.04 -7.37
N ASP A 115 -10.15 -12.43 -6.42
CA ASP A 115 -10.47 -11.65 -5.23
C ASP A 115 -10.56 -12.60 -4.06
N VAL A 116 -9.65 -12.48 -3.10
CA VAL A 116 -9.45 -13.49 -2.06
C VAL A 116 -9.22 -12.87 -0.71
N ILE A 117 -9.57 -13.59 0.36
CA ILE A 117 -9.14 -13.30 1.74
C ILE A 117 -8.04 -14.28 2.08
N CYS A 118 -6.88 -13.79 2.55
CA CYS A 118 -5.71 -14.63 2.80
C CYS A 118 -4.76 -14.03 3.84
N TYR A 119 -3.84 -14.83 4.37
CA TYR A 119 -2.67 -14.33 5.09
C TYR A 119 -1.53 -14.03 4.12
N VAL A 120 -0.91 -12.87 4.30
CA VAL A 120 0.15 -12.39 3.41
C VAL A 120 1.49 -12.29 4.15
N GLY A 121 2.38 -13.23 3.89
CA GLY A 121 3.70 -13.32 4.51
C GLY A 121 4.08 -14.78 4.75
N THR A 122 5.30 -15.00 5.23
CA THR A 122 5.78 -16.34 5.58
C THR A 122 5.58 -16.55 7.08
N LYS A 123 4.92 -17.67 7.44
CA LYS A 123 4.68 -18.07 8.82
C LYS A 123 5.98 -18.01 9.64
N ASP A 124 5.89 -17.51 10.86
CA ASP A 124 7.01 -17.32 11.81
C ASP A 124 8.10 -16.31 11.38
N ILE A 125 7.98 -15.66 10.21
CA ILE A 125 8.93 -14.65 9.74
C ILE A 125 8.31 -13.26 9.73
N ASN A 126 7.25 -13.09 8.94
CA ASN A 126 6.62 -11.80 8.69
C ASN A 126 5.13 -11.92 8.39
N MET A 127 4.53 -13.08 8.61
CA MET A 127 3.10 -13.24 8.46
C MET A 127 2.36 -12.38 9.50
N PRO A 128 1.42 -11.54 9.07
CA PRO A 128 0.57 -10.76 9.95
C PRO A 128 -0.39 -11.65 10.74
N GLU A 129 -0.91 -11.11 11.84
CA GLU A 129 -1.92 -11.77 12.67
C GLU A 129 -3.31 -11.74 12.01
N LYS A 130 -3.52 -10.83 11.06
CA LYS A 130 -4.81 -10.63 10.40
C LYS A 130 -4.79 -11.09 8.95
N GLN A 131 -5.95 -11.52 8.48
CA GLN A 131 -6.18 -11.75 7.06
C GLN A 131 -6.40 -10.43 6.34
N TYR A 132 -6.12 -10.44 5.04
CA TYR A 132 -6.32 -9.31 4.16
C TYR A 132 -7.10 -9.78 2.94
N ARG A 133 -8.00 -8.93 2.45
CA ARG A 133 -8.49 -9.05 1.09
C ARG A 133 -7.35 -8.75 0.14
N VAL A 134 -7.26 -9.50 -0.95
CA VAL A 134 -6.26 -9.37 -2.00
C VAL A 134 -6.99 -9.53 -3.32
N THR A 135 -7.06 -8.45 -4.08
CA THR A 135 -7.64 -8.45 -5.43
C THR A 135 -6.50 -8.46 -6.45
N VAL A 136 -6.56 -9.35 -7.44
CA VAL A 136 -5.53 -9.50 -8.50
C VAL A 136 -6.09 -9.01 -9.83
N ILE A 137 -5.29 -8.25 -10.58
CA ILE A 137 -5.65 -7.64 -11.86
C ILE A 137 -4.68 -8.08 -12.98
N ASP A 138 -5.18 -8.35 -14.19
CA ASP A 138 -4.46 -8.66 -15.45
C ASP A 138 -4.53 -7.44 -16.41
N SER A 139 -3.51 -6.98 -17.16
CA SER A 139 -2.63 -7.68 -18.14
C SER A 139 -1.12 -7.37 -18.13
N GLU A 140 -0.60 -6.45 -17.30
CA GLU A 140 0.86 -6.21 -17.12
C GLU A 140 1.27 -5.77 -15.70
N GLY A 141 0.37 -5.76 -14.72
CA GLY A 141 0.66 -5.13 -13.43
C GLY A 141 -0.18 -5.66 -12.29
N ARG A 142 0.40 -6.61 -11.55
CA ARG A 142 -0.11 -7.13 -10.27
C ARG A 142 -0.38 -5.96 -9.31
N VAL A 143 -1.60 -5.48 -9.25
CA VAL A 143 -2.07 -4.60 -8.17
C VAL A 143 -2.82 -5.47 -7.21
N LEU A 144 -2.44 -5.40 -5.93
CA LEU A 144 -2.84 -6.32 -4.88
C LEU A 144 -3.34 -5.48 -3.72
N THR A 145 -4.60 -5.10 -3.80
CA THR A 145 -5.26 -4.25 -2.81
C THR A 145 -5.43 -5.03 -1.52
N PHE A 146 -4.83 -4.54 -0.44
CA PHE A 146 -5.08 -4.98 0.92
C PHE A 146 -6.27 -4.21 1.48
N GLU A 147 -7.20 -4.88 2.15
CA GLU A 147 -8.26 -4.21 2.89
C GLU A 147 -8.52 -4.93 4.22
N ASN A 148 -8.91 -4.15 5.24
CA ASN A 148 -9.35 -4.65 6.55
C ASN A 148 -10.70 -5.41 6.43
N GLU A 149 -10.82 -6.55 7.10
CA GLU A 149 -12.05 -7.36 7.25
C GLU A 149 -13.32 -6.57 7.61
N GLU A 150 -13.22 -5.41 8.29
CA GLU A 150 -14.40 -4.63 8.67
C GLU A 150 -15.10 -3.91 7.51
N ILE A 151 -14.50 -3.85 6.32
CA ILE A 151 -15.22 -3.39 5.14
C ILE A 151 -15.92 -4.58 4.48
N ASN A 152 -17.10 -4.91 5.03
CA ASN A 152 -18.14 -5.69 4.35
C ASN A 152 -18.74 -4.94 3.12
N ARG A 153 -17.99 -4.03 2.48
CA ARG A 153 -18.43 -3.42 1.23
C ARG A 153 -17.97 -4.32 0.11
N THR A 154 -18.94 -4.90 -0.57
CA THR A 154 -18.78 -5.46 -1.90
C THR A 154 -18.13 -4.39 -2.79
N PHE A 155 -16.84 -4.52 -3.09
CA PHE A 155 -16.23 -3.70 -4.14
C PHE A 155 -16.67 -4.31 -5.47
N THR A 156 -17.46 -3.53 -6.18
CA THR A 156 -18.11 -3.96 -7.41
C THR A 156 -17.30 -3.38 -8.57
N TYR A 157 -16.80 -4.21 -9.47
CA TYR A 157 -15.83 -3.82 -10.50
C TYR A 157 -16.30 -4.28 -11.87
N LYS A 158 -16.28 -3.44 -12.91
CA LYS A 158 -16.70 -3.84 -14.28
C LYS A 158 -15.54 -3.79 -15.26
N THR A 159 -15.54 -4.74 -16.19
CA THR A 159 -14.61 -4.86 -17.32
C THR A 159 -15.48 -5.09 -18.57
N SER A 160 -15.15 -4.46 -19.70
CA SER A 160 -15.89 -4.66 -20.94
C SER A 160 -15.51 -5.99 -21.58
N ARG A 161 -16.52 -6.74 -22.06
CA ARG A 161 -16.34 -7.95 -22.86
C ARG A 161 -15.51 -7.71 -24.11
#